data_AF-A0A7S2I866-F1
#
_entry.id   AF-A0A7S2I866-F1
#
_cell.length_a   1.000
_cell.length_b   1.000
_cell.length_c   1.000
_cell.angle_alpha   90.00
_cell.angle_beta   90.00
_cell.angle_gamma   90.00
#
_symmetry.space_group_name_H-M   'P 1'
#
loop_
_entity.id
_entity.type
_entity.pdbx_description
1 polymer ?
#
loop_
_entity_poly.entity_id
_entity_poly.type
_entity_poly.pdbx_seq_one_letter_code
_entity_poly.pdbx_strand_id
1 'polypeptide(L)'
;EVSYAAFKCMLQYIYGGAVHVPAELAAELLGLADRYLLSGLKLLCGFTLKKMITVDTVVRIIQAADRWDAPSGQLKSHCMDFILLNYEAVVSHHVFEELSTSPQLLLEIVRAAACIVSSSAASASSPGSSSSSYRKHKRARLS
;
A
#
# COMPACT_ATOMS: atom_id res chain seq x y z
N GLU A 1 -21.78 9.69 0.53
CA GLU A 1 -22.32 11.07 0.48
C GLU A 1 -21.16 12.03 0.70
N VAL A 2 -21.25 13.27 0.25
CA VAL A 2 -20.14 14.23 0.35
C VAL A 2 -20.46 15.22 1.47
N SER A 3 -19.56 15.40 2.43
CA SER A 3 -19.74 16.39 3.48
C SER A 3 -19.77 17.82 2.91
N TYR A 4 -20.66 18.66 3.46
CA TYR A 4 -20.72 20.09 3.12
C TYR A 4 -19.35 20.77 3.26
N ALA A 5 -18.56 20.37 4.27
CA ALA A 5 -17.23 20.91 4.50
C ALA A 5 -16.26 20.55 3.36
N ALA A 6 -16.31 19.33 2.82
CA ALA A 6 -15.49 18.90 1.70
C ALA A 6 -15.86 19.68 0.43
N PHE A 7 -17.17 19.82 0.14
CA PHE A 7 -17.63 20.58 -1.01
C PHE A 7 -17.26 22.07 -0.93
N LYS A 8 -17.38 22.67 0.26
CA LYS A 8 -16.96 24.06 0.50
C LYS A 8 -15.46 24.26 0.29
N CYS A 9 -14.62 23.33 0.76
CA CYS A 9 -13.17 23.38 0.52
C CYS A 9 -12.84 23.30 -0.97
N MET A 10 -13.52 22.41 -1.72
CA MET A 10 -13.35 22.33 -3.17
C MET A 10 -13.71 23.65 -3.85
N LEU A 11 -14.83 24.28 -3.48
CA LEU A 11 -15.22 25.59 -4.02
C LEU A 11 -14.19 26.68 -3.68
N GLN A 12 -13.67 26.70 -2.45
CA GLN A 12 -12.62 27.64 -2.07
C GLN A 12 -11.36 27.45 -2.93
N TYR A 13 -11.01 26.22 -3.29
CA TYR A 13 -9.91 25.98 -4.23
C TYR A 13 -10.22 26.50 -5.64
N ILE A 14 -11.42 26.26 -6.17
CA ILE A 14 -11.81 26.73 -7.52
C ILE A 14 -11.80 28.25 -7.62
N TYR A 15 -12.31 28.95 -6.60
CA TYR A 15 -12.46 30.40 -6.62
C TYR A 15 -11.24 31.14 -6.05
N GLY A 16 -10.50 30.54 -5.11
CA GLY A 16 -9.38 31.17 -4.41
C GLY A 16 -8.00 30.66 -4.82
N GLY A 17 -7.92 29.56 -5.58
CA GLY A 17 -6.66 28.98 -6.07
C GLY A 17 -5.79 28.28 -5.00
N ALA A 18 -6.10 28.45 -3.70
CA ALA A 18 -5.41 27.82 -2.60
C ALA A 18 -6.40 27.35 -1.53
N VAL A 19 -6.18 26.14 -1.00
CA VAL A 19 -6.97 25.62 0.12
C VAL A 19 -6.10 24.74 1.01
N HIS A 20 -6.35 24.76 2.32
CA HIS A 20 -5.77 23.82 3.26
C HIS A 20 -6.70 22.62 3.40
N VAL A 21 -6.22 21.42 3.07
CA VAL A 21 -7.01 20.19 3.12
C VAL A 21 -6.90 19.59 4.53
N PRO A 22 -7.99 19.53 5.32
CA PRO A 22 -7.96 18.85 6.61
C PRO A 22 -7.94 17.33 6.41
N ALA A 23 -7.24 16.61 7.29
CA ALA A 23 -7.02 15.17 7.19
C ALA A 23 -8.31 14.35 7.12
N GLU A 24 -9.30 14.72 7.93
CA GLU A 24 -10.60 14.05 8.01
C GLU A 24 -11.38 14.12 6.68
N LEU A 25 -11.25 15.22 5.96
CA LEU A 25 -11.91 15.42 4.66
C LEU A 25 -11.01 15.01 3.50
N ALA A 26 -9.72 14.76 3.72
CA ALA A 26 -8.75 14.51 2.66
C ALA A 26 -9.12 13.30 1.81
N ALA A 27 -9.71 12.27 2.42
CA ALA A 27 -10.31 11.15 1.72
C ALA A 27 -11.41 11.67 0.79
N GLU A 28 -12.56 12.12 1.31
CA GLU A 28 -13.71 12.61 0.52
C GLU A 28 -13.34 13.64 -0.56
N LEU A 29 -12.45 14.58 -0.22
CA LEU A 29 -11.98 15.64 -1.11
C LEU A 29 -11.17 15.08 -2.28
N LEU A 30 -10.42 13.98 -2.09
CA LEU A 30 -9.69 13.32 -3.17
C LEU A 30 -10.66 12.83 -4.26
N GLY A 31 -11.84 12.33 -3.89
CA GLY A 31 -12.83 11.83 -4.85
C GLY A 31 -13.62 12.92 -5.50
N LEU A 32 -13.87 14.01 -4.79
CA LEU A 32 -14.32 15.24 -5.42
C LEU A 32 -13.29 15.74 -6.44
N ALA A 33 -12.03 15.84 -6.05
CA ALA A 33 -10.97 16.29 -6.94
C ALA A 33 -10.84 15.39 -8.19
N ASP A 34 -11.04 14.08 -8.05
CA ASP A 34 -11.05 13.14 -9.17
C ASP A 34 -12.27 13.34 -10.08
N ARG A 35 -13.47 13.45 -9.50
CA ARG A 35 -14.72 13.68 -10.26
C ARG A 35 -14.74 15.00 -11.02
N TYR A 36 -14.11 16.04 -10.46
CA TYR A 36 -14.01 17.36 -11.07
C TYR A 36 -12.69 17.59 -11.82
N LEU A 37 -11.84 16.57 -11.95
CA LEU A 37 -10.55 16.61 -12.65
C LEU A 37 -9.60 17.75 -12.19
N LEU A 38 -9.63 18.06 -10.90
CA LEU A 38 -8.79 19.09 -10.27
C LEU A 38 -7.42 18.50 -9.89
N SER A 39 -6.51 18.41 -10.86
CA SER A 39 -5.19 17.78 -10.69
C SER A 39 -4.35 18.39 -9.55
N GLY A 40 -4.34 19.71 -9.40
CA GLY A 40 -3.61 20.39 -8.32
C GLY A 40 -4.16 20.08 -6.92
N LEU A 41 -5.50 20.07 -6.78
CA LEU A 41 -6.16 19.70 -5.53
C LEU A 41 -5.93 18.22 -5.20
N LYS A 42 -6.00 17.35 -6.20
CA LYS A 42 -5.76 15.91 -6.07
C LYS A 42 -4.36 15.63 -5.52
N LEU A 43 -3.36 16.35 -6.01
CA LEU A 43 -1.97 16.25 -5.58
C LEU A 43 -1.79 16.74 -4.12
N LEU A 44 -2.47 17.83 -3.74
CA LEU A 44 -2.45 18.35 -2.37
C LEU A 44 -3.10 17.40 -1.36
N CYS A 45 -4.22 16.77 -1.72
CA CYS A 45 -4.84 15.71 -0.94
C CYS A 45 -3.88 14.53 -0.75
N GLY A 46 -3.21 14.09 -1.82
CA GLY A 46 -2.23 13.00 -1.75
C GLY A 46 -1.10 13.27 -0.76
N PHE A 47 -0.53 14.49 -0.75
CA PHE A 47 0.49 14.85 0.23
C PHE A 47 -0.02 14.86 1.67
N THR A 48 -1.24 15.36 1.88
CA THR A 48 -1.85 15.41 3.21
C THR A 48 -2.13 13.99 3.73
N LEU A 49 -2.64 13.11 2.85
CA LEU A 49 -2.90 11.70 3.18
C LEU A 49 -1.61 10.96 3.51
N LYS A 50 -0.51 11.17 2.75
CA LYS A 50 0.79 10.56 3.06
C LYS A 50 1.30 10.92 4.46
N LYS A 51 1.09 12.16 4.91
CA LYS A 51 1.52 12.62 6.25
C LYS A 51 0.68 12.08 7.40
N MET A 52 -0.54 11.65 7.12
CA MET A 52 -1.54 11.23 8.12
C MET A 52 -1.66 9.71 8.23
N ILE A 53 -0.77 8.94 7.60
CA ILE A 53 -0.80 7.49 7.65
C ILE A 53 -0.50 7.04 9.08
N THR A 54 -1.48 6.40 9.70
CA THR A 54 -1.39 5.70 10.99
C THR A 54 -1.99 4.31 10.86
N VAL A 55 -1.74 3.41 11.82
CA VAL A 55 -2.27 2.03 11.81
C VAL A 55 -3.81 2.03 11.72
N ASP A 56 -4.47 3.00 12.34
CA ASP A 56 -5.93 3.13 12.36
C ASP A 56 -6.49 3.66 11.04
N THR A 57 -5.73 4.48 10.33
CA THR A 57 -6.22 5.22 9.15
C THR A 57 -5.74 4.60 7.83
N VAL A 58 -4.66 3.80 7.85
CA VAL A 58 -4.00 3.30 6.64
C VAL A 58 -4.93 2.50 5.73
N VAL A 59 -5.85 1.73 6.30
CA VAL A 59 -6.82 0.92 5.55
C VAL A 59 -7.81 1.80 4.78
N ARG A 60 -8.33 2.84 5.41
CA ARG A 60 -9.25 3.78 4.75
C ARG A 60 -8.53 4.56 3.66
N ILE A 61 -7.26 4.92 3.90
CA ILE A 61 -6.42 5.62 2.92
C ILE A 61 -6.09 4.72 1.72
N ILE A 62 -5.73 3.45 1.93
CA ILE A 62 -5.40 2.55 0.81
C ILE A 62 -6.62 2.20 -0.04
N GLN A 63 -7.81 2.07 0.59
CA GLN A 63 -9.06 1.93 -0.16
C GLN A 63 -9.39 3.18 -0.99
N ALA A 64 -9.19 4.37 -0.42
CA ALA A 64 -9.37 5.62 -1.15
C ALA A 64 -8.33 5.77 -2.28
N ALA A 65 -7.08 5.36 -2.04
CA ALA A 65 -6.02 5.37 -3.03
C ALA A 65 -6.32 4.42 -4.19
N ASP A 66 -6.74 3.18 -3.91
CA ASP A 66 -7.10 2.21 -4.96
C ASP A 66 -8.27 2.71 -5.83
N ARG A 67 -9.22 3.42 -5.21
CA ARG A 67 -10.41 3.88 -5.91
C ARG A 67 -10.18 5.13 -6.74
N TRP A 68 -9.39 6.07 -6.23
CA TRP A 68 -9.25 7.43 -6.78
C TRP A 68 -7.82 7.71 -7.20
N ASP A 69 -7.07 6.66 -7.50
CA ASP A 69 -5.61 6.64 -7.54
C ASP A 69 -5.06 7.89 -8.20
N ALA A 70 -4.21 8.56 -7.42
CA ALA A 70 -3.60 9.82 -7.79
C ALA A 70 -2.79 9.63 -9.07
N PRO A 71 -2.53 10.69 -9.86
CA PRO A 71 -1.79 10.60 -11.13
C PRO A 71 -0.35 10.06 -11.03
N SER A 72 0.12 9.67 -9.84
CA SER A 72 1.49 9.21 -9.58
C SER A 72 1.60 7.79 -9.02
N GLY A 73 0.52 7.12 -8.60
CA GLY A 73 0.57 5.77 -7.97
C GLY A 73 1.40 5.67 -6.68
N GLN A 74 2.04 6.77 -6.25
CA GLN A 74 2.96 6.78 -5.12
C GLN A 74 2.24 6.67 -3.78
N LEU A 75 0.96 7.06 -3.70
CA LEU A 75 0.19 6.95 -2.46
C LEU A 75 -0.09 5.46 -2.16
N LYS A 76 -0.55 4.69 -3.16
CA LYS A 76 -0.80 3.26 -3.01
C LYS A 76 0.47 2.50 -2.61
N SER A 77 1.60 2.74 -3.29
CA SER A 77 2.88 2.13 -2.94
C SER A 77 3.29 2.43 -1.49
N HIS A 78 3.19 3.69 -1.06
CA HIS A 78 3.59 4.08 0.29
C HIS A 78 2.69 3.47 1.37
N CYS A 79 1.39 3.38 1.12
CA CYS A 79 0.46 2.67 2.02
C CYS A 79 0.77 1.18 2.08
N MET A 80 1.08 0.54 0.95
CA MET A 80 1.48 -0.87 0.92
C MET A 80 2.73 -1.10 1.76
N ASP A 81 3.78 -0.29 1.57
CA ASP A 81 5.01 -0.40 2.35
C ASP A 81 4.73 -0.27 3.85
N PHE A 82 3.92 0.71 4.25
CA PHE A 82 3.56 0.93 5.66
C PHE A 82 2.81 -0.26 6.28
N ILE A 83 1.87 -0.86 5.53
CA ILE A 83 1.13 -2.05 5.98
C ILE A 83 2.08 -3.23 6.15
N LEU A 84 3.02 -3.42 5.22
CA LEU A 84 4.00 -4.52 5.29
C LEU A 84 4.95 -4.37 6.49
N LEU A 85 5.36 -3.15 6.81
CA LEU A 85 6.19 -2.84 8.00
C LEU A 85 5.45 -3.10 9.32
N ASN A 86 4.13 -2.88 9.35
CA ASN A 86 3.32 -2.96 10.57
C ASN A 86 2.25 -4.06 10.50
N TYR A 87 2.52 -5.15 9.77
CA TYR A 87 1.50 -6.15 9.45
C TYR A 87 0.82 -6.74 10.70
N GLU A 88 1.58 -7.00 11.76
CA GLU A 88 1.08 -7.61 13.00
C GLU A 88 0.10 -6.69 13.73
N ALA A 89 0.41 -5.40 13.78
CA ALA A 89 -0.46 -4.37 14.36
C ALA A 89 -1.71 -4.14 13.51
N VAL A 90 -1.59 -4.20 12.18
CA VAL A 90 -2.73 -4.01 11.27
C VAL A 90 -3.69 -5.21 11.31
N VAL A 91 -3.17 -6.44 11.31
CA VAL A 91 -4.00 -7.68 11.31
C VAL A 91 -4.75 -7.87 12.63
N SER A 92 -4.18 -7.42 13.75
CA SER A 92 -4.84 -7.46 15.06
C SER A 92 -5.90 -6.37 15.24
N HIS A 93 -5.90 -5.35 14.39
CA HIS A 93 -6.80 -4.22 14.50
C HIS A 93 -8.14 -4.48 13.79
N HIS A 94 -9.24 -4.03 14.40
CA HIS A 94 -10.60 -4.13 13.84
C HIS A 94 -10.75 -3.43 12.49
N VAL A 95 -9.89 -2.45 12.19
CA VAL A 95 -9.86 -1.74 10.92
C VAL A 95 -9.54 -2.69 9.75
N PHE A 96 -8.91 -3.85 10.00
CA PHE A 96 -8.74 -4.90 8.99
C PHE A 96 -10.08 -5.56 8.56
N GLU A 97 -11.11 -5.52 9.41
CA GLU A 97 -12.44 -5.99 9.03
C GLU A 97 -13.09 -5.06 8.00
N GLU A 98 -12.80 -3.75 8.03
CA GLU A 98 -13.31 -2.79 7.02
C GLU A 98 -12.78 -3.11 5.60
N LEU A 99 -11.62 -3.76 5.51
CA LEU A 99 -11.01 -4.27 4.28
C LEU A 99 -11.79 -5.41 3.62
N SER A 100 -12.66 -6.10 4.38
CA SER A 100 -13.53 -7.15 3.83
C SER A 100 -14.50 -6.64 2.76
N THR A 101 -14.80 -5.33 2.76
CA THR A 101 -15.59 -4.64 1.73
C THR A 101 -14.95 -4.74 0.33
N SER A 102 -13.62 -4.89 0.27
CA SER A 102 -12.85 -4.94 -0.97
C SER A 102 -11.93 -6.18 -0.99
N PRO A 103 -12.43 -7.37 -1.37
CA PRO A 103 -11.66 -8.61 -1.27
C PRO A 103 -10.44 -8.65 -2.22
N GLN A 104 -10.46 -7.89 -3.32
CA GLN A 104 -9.32 -7.83 -4.25
C GLN A 104 -8.11 -7.14 -3.64
N LEU A 105 -8.34 -6.01 -2.97
CA LEU A 105 -7.32 -5.25 -2.23
C LEU A 105 -6.73 -6.09 -1.08
N LEU A 106 -7.59 -6.78 -0.35
CA LEU A 106 -7.18 -7.70 0.72
C LEU A 106 -6.26 -8.81 0.18
N LEU A 107 -6.63 -9.46 -0.92
CA LEU A 107 -5.79 -10.48 -1.55
C LEU A 107 -4.44 -9.91 -2.02
N GLU A 108 -4.42 -8.68 -2.54
CA GLU A 108 -3.19 -8.00 -2.94
C GLU A 108 -2.24 -7.80 -1.75
N ILE A 109 -2.76 -7.24 -0.65
CA ILE A 109 -2.02 -7.01 0.60
C ILE A 109 -1.52 -8.32 1.21
N VAL A 110 -2.40 -9.33 1.32
CA VAL A 110 -2.05 -10.63 1.93
C VAL A 110 -1.01 -11.37 1.09
N ARG A 111 -1.10 -11.33 -0.25
CA ARG A 111 -0.06 -11.89 -1.13
C ARG A 111 1.27 -11.16 -0.96
N ALA A 112 1.25 -9.83 -0.90
CA ALA A 112 2.44 -9.03 -0.67
C ALA A 112 3.10 -9.37 0.68
N ALA A 113 2.29 -9.50 1.74
CA ALA A 113 2.78 -9.89 3.07
C ALA A 113 3.32 -11.34 3.09
N ALA A 114 2.66 -12.27 2.40
CA ALA A 114 3.11 -13.66 2.30
C ALA A 114 4.46 -13.81 1.59
N CYS A 115 4.76 -12.97 0.59
CA CYS A 115 6.08 -12.93 -0.06
C CYS A 115 7.21 -12.51 0.90
N ILE A 116 6.92 -11.69 1.91
CA ILE A 116 7.91 -11.28 2.93
C ILE A 116 8.19 -12.43 3.92
N VAL A 117 7.13 -13.12 4.36
CA VAL A 117 7.27 -14.29 5.25
C VAL A 117 8.03 -15.44 4.57
N SER A 118 7.75 -15.69 3.28
CA SER A 118 8.41 -16.77 2.54
C SER A 118 9.90 -16.48 2.25
N SER A 119 10.28 -15.22 2.07
CA SER A 119 11.69 -14.83 1.92
C SER A 119 12.48 -14.90 3.24
N SER A 120 11.84 -14.69 4.39
CA SER A 120 12.42 -14.97 5.71
C SER A 120 12.64 -16.47 5.96
N ALA A 121 11.68 -17.33 5.57
CA ALA A 121 11.77 -18.78 5.73
C ALA A 121 12.87 -19.46 4.87
N ALA A 122 13.25 -18.86 3.74
CA ALA A 122 14.35 -19.34 2.90
C ALA A 122 15.73 -19.23 3.58
N SER A 123 15.87 -18.39 4.61
CA SER A 123 17.12 -18.26 5.38
C SER A 123 17.25 -19.27 6.53
N ALA A 124 16.17 -20.01 6.87
CA ALA A 124 16.14 -20.91 8.04
C ALA A 124 16.09 -22.40 7.69
N SER A 125 15.94 -22.79 6.42
CA SER A 125 16.07 -24.19 5.99
C SER A 125 17.42 -24.41 5.33
N SER A 126 18.44 -24.69 6.14
CA SER A 126 19.53 -25.55 5.70
C SER A 126 19.13 -27.00 5.99
N PRO A 127 18.72 -27.81 4.99
CA PRO A 127 18.78 -29.24 5.14
C PRO A 127 20.22 -29.67 4.89
N GLY A 128 20.92 -30.05 5.96
CA GLY A 128 22.09 -30.90 5.82
C GLY A 128 21.67 -32.22 5.19
N SER A 129 22.32 -32.59 4.10
CA SER A 129 22.79 -33.96 3.80
C SER A 129 23.58 -34.00 2.50
N SER A 130 24.89 -34.15 2.66
CA SER A 130 25.67 -35.23 2.05
C SER A 130 25.70 -35.38 0.51
N SER A 131 26.87 -35.02 -0.02
CA SER A 131 27.69 -35.80 -0.97
C SER A 131 27.16 -36.09 -2.38
N SER A 132 27.71 -35.37 -3.37
CA SER A 132 28.15 -36.00 -4.62
C SER A 132 29.41 -35.29 -5.14
N SER A 133 30.56 -35.83 -4.75
CA SER A 133 31.88 -35.43 -5.24
C SER A 133 32.09 -35.87 -6.68
N TYR A 134 31.91 -34.96 -7.64
CA TYR A 134 32.50 -35.09 -8.97
C TYR A 134 33.93 -34.55 -8.95
N ARG A 135 34.92 -35.42 -8.67
CA ARG A 135 36.33 -35.15 -8.98
C ARG A 135 37.05 -36.42 -9.45
N LYS A 136 37.20 -36.48 -10.79
CA LYS A 136 38.33 -37.00 -11.59
C LYS A 136 39.31 -37.95 -10.89
N HIS A 137 39.41 -39.19 -11.37
CA HIS A 137 40.70 -39.89 -11.45
C HIS A 137 40.93 -40.56 -12.80
N LYS A 138 42.02 -40.11 -13.43
CA LYS A 138 42.72 -40.63 -14.59
C LYS A 138 43.59 -41.82 -14.17
N ARG A 139 43.52 -42.96 -14.88
CA ARG A 139 44.60 -43.96 -15.13
C ARG A 139 44.02 -45.14 -15.95
N ALA A 140 44.52 -45.38 -17.17
CA ALA A 140 45.47 -46.46 -17.54
C ALA A 140 44.85 -47.87 -17.35
N ARG A 141 44.87 -48.83 -18.27
CA ARG A 141 45.96 -49.31 -19.15
C ARG A 141 45.39 -50.38 -20.11
N LEU A 142 46.01 -50.49 -21.29
CA LEU A 142 46.22 -51.67 -22.15
C LEU A 142 45.55 -53.02 -21.78
N SER A 143 44.89 -53.63 -22.77
CA SER A 143 45.34 -54.86 -23.46
C SER A 143 44.33 -55.25 -24.54
#